data_AF-A0A7X3VBS7-F1
#
_entry.id   AF-A0A7X3VBS7-F1
#
_cell.length_a   1.000
_cell.length_b   1.000
_cell.length_c   1.000
_cell.angle_alpha   90.00
_cell.angle_beta   90.00
_cell.angle_gamma   90.00
#
_symmetry.space_group_name_H-M   'P 1'
#
loop_
_entity.id
_entity.type
_entity.pdbx_description
1 polymer ?
#
loop_
_entity_poly.entity_id
_entity_poly.type
_entity_poly.pdbx_seq_one_letter_code
_entity_poly.pdbx_strand_id
1 'polypeptide(L)'
;MLRRRCKGIQRRTRLCVHTAVGPDIRSGRCAGGISEDGGPRAPRPRRIPGELRQATHPASGRPDAAAGWHSAEDGNMTMGANGSVRNRDVGWGGSQRLGMVVSGSLTEGMEVRLDADTSIEDIKVGTFVNIQGQHMRFFGVVTDVALASMDPALPSSPPDVSNPFIARVVSGTAAYGTITVEPMLTLGAGESVAGLDGPQPAKTIPPHFSAVGSATDEDIRVVFGSEDDRHFWIGSPLDMDTQLCLDIEELVTRSNGVFGKSGTGKTFLTRLLLAGILQKNVASNLVFDMHNEYGWQGTSEGATSTVKGLKQLFSSRVAVFTLDEQSSRNRGINPDYVARIGLEEIEPEDILMLRESLNLSEVAADATYSLQREFGRKWLGTFLDMSGGEEMRELASRLNVNDRALSTLQNRLRRLMRLPFIDAERSHDSVNRILDYVQNQDMHVVLEFGRYGSDLSAYILVANLLTRRIYARYQDLTEKAAGDSAQSPRPLVITIEEAHKFMSPGIADQTIFGTIAREMRKFNVTLLVVDQRPSGIDSEIMSQIGT
;
A
#
# COMPACT_ATOMS: atom_id res chain seq x y z
N MET A 1 -10.22 44.82 22.48
CA MET A 1 -9.09 43.96 22.89
C MET A 1 -9.53 42.50 22.86
N LEU A 2 -9.35 41.80 21.75
CA LEU A 2 -9.54 40.35 21.68
C LEU A 2 -8.49 39.73 20.76
N ARG A 3 -7.83 38.71 21.30
CA ARG A 3 -6.74 37.91 20.72
C ARG A 3 -7.25 37.07 19.54
N ARG A 4 -6.43 36.92 18.49
CA ARG A 4 -6.42 35.72 17.63
C ARG A 4 -4.98 35.26 17.42
N ARG A 5 -4.69 34.05 17.91
CA ARG A 5 -3.46 33.29 17.65
C ARG A 5 -3.64 32.50 16.36
N CYS A 6 -2.69 32.65 15.44
CA CYS A 6 -2.50 31.79 14.28
C CYS A 6 -2.14 30.37 14.71
N LYS A 7 -2.82 29.36 14.16
CA LYS A 7 -2.31 27.98 14.04
C LYS A 7 -2.06 27.73 12.56
N GLY A 8 -0.81 27.48 12.21
CA GLY A 8 -0.38 27.11 10.86
C GLY A 8 -0.80 25.67 10.54
N ILE A 9 -1.34 25.47 9.35
CA ILE A 9 -1.65 24.18 8.77
C ILE A 9 -0.57 23.93 7.71
N GLN A 10 0.38 23.04 7.99
CA GLN A 10 1.23 22.43 6.96
C GLN A 10 0.45 21.28 6.35
N ARG A 11 -0.05 21.43 5.12
CA ARG A 11 -0.53 20.30 4.30
C ARG A 11 0.69 19.62 3.69
N ARG A 12 0.87 18.33 3.98
CA ARG A 12 1.83 17.45 3.30
C ARG A 12 1.13 16.87 2.06
N THR A 13 1.79 16.99 0.91
CA THR A 13 1.34 16.44 -0.38
C THR A 13 1.41 14.92 -0.32
N ARG A 14 0.27 14.24 -0.49
CA ARG A 14 0.19 12.77 -0.65
C ARG A 14 0.32 12.41 -2.12
N LEU A 15 1.12 11.41 -2.45
CA LEU A 15 1.18 10.81 -3.78
C LEU A 15 -0.05 9.90 -3.94
N CYS A 16 -1.17 10.44 -4.42
CA CYS A 16 -2.34 9.66 -4.79
C CYS A 16 -2.26 9.31 -6.28
N VAL A 17 -2.01 8.04 -6.61
CA VAL A 17 -2.21 7.53 -7.98
C VAL A 17 -3.72 7.36 -8.18
N HIS A 18 -4.37 8.37 -8.76
CA HIS A 18 -5.77 8.31 -9.14
C HIS A 18 -5.94 7.70 -10.54
N THR A 19 -6.56 6.53 -10.62
CA THR A 19 -7.24 6.09 -11.86
C THR A 19 -8.56 6.85 -11.99
N ALA A 20 -8.69 7.64 -13.05
CA ALA A 20 -9.89 8.40 -13.38
C ALA A 20 -11.10 7.47 -13.61
N VAL A 21 -12.23 7.75 -12.93
CA VAL A 21 -13.56 7.23 -13.27
C VAL A 21 -14.47 8.44 -13.41
N GLY A 22 -14.97 8.68 -14.63
CA GLY A 22 -15.91 9.75 -14.95
C GLY A 22 -17.33 9.46 -14.45
N PRO A 23 -18.22 10.48 -14.43
CA PRO A 23 -19.45 10.47 -13.64
C PRO A 23 -20.70 9.93 -14.38
N ASP A 24 -21.66 9.53 -13.54
CA ASP A 24 -23.06 9.14 -13.74
C ASP A 24 -23.82 9.54 -15.02
N ILE A 25 -24.55 8.56 -15.57
CA ILE A 25 -25.87 8.77 -16.19
C ILE A 25 -26.88 7.81 -15.54
N ARG A 26 -27.86 8.38 -14.82
CA ARG A 26 -29.08 7.72 -14.38
C ARG A 26 -30.05 7.53 -15.55
N SER A 27 -30.66 6.35 -15.68
CA SER A 27 -32.12 6.15 -15.66
C SER A 27 -32.54 4.80 -16.28
N GLY A 28 -33.56 4.16 -15.69
CA GLY A 28 -34.52 3.38 -16.48
C GLY A 28 -34.60 1.86 -16.26
N ARG A 29 -35.44 1.47 -15.29
CA ARG A 29 -36.43 0.36 -15.31
C ARG A 29 -35.99 -1.06 -15.71
N CYS A 30 -36.18 -1.96 -14.74
CA CYS A 30 -36.37 -3.39 -14.93
C CYS A 30 -37.65 -3.71 -15.74
N ALA A 31 -37.56 -4.68 -16.65
CA ALA A 31 -38.63 -5.60 -17.05
C ALA A 31 -38.00 -6.84 -17.70
N GLY A 32 -38.58 -8.01 -17.45
CA GLY A 32 -37.99 -9.33 -17.68
C GLY A 32 -38.05 -9.85 -19.13
N GLY A 33 -37.55 -11.08 -19.31
CA GLY A 33 -37.64 -11.79 -20.59
C GLY A 33 -36.68 -12.96 -20.69
N ILE A 34 -37.22 -14.17 -20.59
CA ILE A 34 -36.58 -15.47 -20.83
C ILE A 34 -36.37 -15.64 -22.35
N SER A 35 -35.24 -16.22 -22.79
CA SER A 35 -35.21 -17.23 -23.88
C SER A 35 -33.80 -17.82 -24.07
N GLU A 36 -33.78 -19.14 -24.18
CA GLU A 36 -32.70 -19.99 -24.65
C GLU A 36 -32.40 -19.71 -26.12
N ASP A 37 -31.14 -19.76 -26.56
CA ASP A 37 -30.81 -20.48 -27.80
C ASP A 37 -29.31 -20.77 -27.93
N GLY A 38 -29.00 -21.94 -28.48
CA GLY A 38 -27.68 -22.55 -28.46
C GLY A 38 -26.87 -22.44 -29.76
N GLY A 39 -25.55 -22.33 -29.57
CA GLY A 39 -24.49 -22.85 -30.45
C GLY A 39 -23.91 -21.91 -31.52
N PRO A 40 -22.75 -22.23 -32.14
CA PRO A 40 -21.70 -23.20 -31.79
C PRO A 40 -20.30 -22.56 -31.59
N ARG A 41 -19.42 -23.31 -30.91
CA ARG A 41 -18.01 -22.97 -30.59
C ARG A 41 -17.11 -23.01 -31.84
N ALA A 42 -16.28 -21.97 -32.01
CA ALA A 42 -15.19 -21.92 -32.99
C ALA A 42 -13.93 -22.71 -32.53
N PRO A 43 -13.14 -23.28 -33.46
CA PRO A 43 -12.07 -24.23 -33.16
C PRO A 43 -10.74 -23.56 -32.77
N ARG A 44 -9.99 -24.23 -31.87
CA ARG A 44 -8.61 -23.89 -31.48
C ARG A 44 -7.60 -24.24 -32.58
N PRO A 45 -6.54 -23.44 -32.80
CA PRO A 45 -5.48 -23.81 -33.74
C PRO A 45 -4.54 -24.87 -33.15
N ARG A 46 -4.13 -25.79 -34.02
CA ARG A 46 -3.21 -26.92 -33.77
C ARG A 46 -1.76 -26.45 -33.65
N ARG A 47 -1.01 -27.11 -32.77
CA ARG A 47 0.46 -27.08 -32.66
C ARG A 47 1.11 -27.70 -33.90
N ILE A 48 2.20 -27.09 -34.39
CA ILE A 48 3.19 -27.69 -35.28
C ILE A 48 4.53 -27.77 -34.52
N PRO A 49 5.28 -28.88 -34.58
CA PRO A 49 6.51 -29.07 -33.81
C PRO A 49 7.79 -28.74 -34.59
N GLY A 50 8.82 -28.30 -33.86
CA GLY A 50 10.24 -28.52 -34.18
C GLY A 50 10.99 -27.35 -34.80
N GLU A 51 12.00 -26.84 -34.09
CA GLU A 51 13.40 -27.00 -34.50
C GLU A 51 14.37 -26.53 -33.40
N LEU A 52 15.28 -27.43 -33.03
CA LEU A 52 16.47 -27.16 -32.21
C LEU A 52 17.38 -26.17 -32.94
N ARG A 53 17.91 -25.17 -32.22
CA ARG A 53 19.21 -24.58 -32.59
C ARG A 53 20.16 -24.56 -31.40
N GLN A 54 21.30 -25.17 -31.67
CA GLN A 54 22.43 -25.44 -30.80
C GLN A 54 23.15 -24.14 -30.41
N ALA A 55 23.55 -24.10 -29.13
CA ALA A 55 24.57 -23.20 -28.62
C ALA A 55 25.93 -23.55 -29.21
N THR A 56 26.68 -22.54 -29.64
CA THR A 56 28.12 -22.64 -29.85
C THR A 56 28.80 -21.42 -29.22
N HIS A 57 29.65 -21.69 -28.23
CA HIS A 57 30.70 -20.78 -27.77
C HIS A 57 31.74 -20.57 -28.88
N PRO A 58 32.54 -19.50 -28.77
CA PRO A 58 33.94 -19.78 -28.50
C PRO A 58 34.54 -18.89 -27.41
N ALA A 59 35.50 -19.48 -26.72
CA ALA A 59 36.37 -18.86 -25.74
C ALA A 59 37.68 -18.37 -26.39
N SER A 60 38.38 -17.54 -25.62
CA SER A 60 39.83 -17.31 -25.58
C SER A 60 40.44 -16.26 -26.51
N GLY A 61 41.18 -15.34 -25.87
CA GLY A 61 42.09 -14.39 -26.52
C GLY A 61 42.41 -13.15 -25.68
N ARG A 62 43.24 -13.31 -24.63
CA ARG A 62 44.04 -12.18 -24.08
C ARG A 62 45.10 -11.78 -25.12
N PRO A 63 45.54 -10.50 -25.15
CA PRO A 63 46.78 -10.20 -24.45
C PRO A 63 46.81 -8.84 -23.72
N ASP A 64 47.50 -8.87 -22.59
CA ASP A 64 48.46 -7.95 -21.99
C ASP A 64 48.42 -6.41 -22.18
N ALA A 65 48.69 -5.80 -21.03
CA ALA A 65 48.90 -4.39 -20.76
C ALA A 65 50.17 -3.81 -21.40
N ALA A 66 50.11 -2.52 -21.74
CA ALA A 66 51.28 -1.65 -21.73
C ALA A 66 50.85 -0.21 -21.42
N ALA A 67 51.49 0.36 -20.41
CA ALA A 67 51.41 1.75 -20.01
C ALA A 67 52.10 2.67 -21.03
N GLY A 68 51.61 3.90 -21.16
CA GLY A 68 52.27 4.97 -21.91
C GLY A 68 51.79 6.32 -21.43
N TRP A 69 52.61 6.95 -20.58
CA TRP A 69 52.56 8.38 -20.28
C TRP A 69 53.22 9.16 -21.42
N HIS A 70 52.67 10.34 -21.74
CA HIS A 70 53.20 11.51 -22.49
C HIS A 70 52.04 12.10 -23.31
N SER A 71 51.87 13.40 -23.52
CA SER A 71 52.38 14.65 -22.95
C SER A 71 51.43 15.73 -23.52
N ALA A 72 51.27 16.84 -22.80
CA ALA A 72 50.62 18.03 -23.33
C ALA A 72 51.41 18.59 -24.53
N GLU A 73 50.70 18.96 -25.59
CA GLU A 73 51.19 19.93 -26.58
C GLU A 73 50.09 20.92 -26.98
N ASP A 74 50.51 22.16 -27.03
CA ASP A 74 49.77 23.38 -27.23
C ASP A 74 49.25 23.57 -28.68
N GLY A 75 48.13 24.27 -28.77
CA GLY A 75 47.95 25.42 -29.66
C GLY A 75 47.92 25.19 -31.17
N ASN A 76 46.72 25.33 -31.76
CA ASN A 76 46.60 26.29 -32.86
C ASN A 76 45.19 26.88 -32.98
N MET A 77 45.08 28.18 -32.69
CA MET A 77 43.94 29.01 -33.04
C MET A 77 44.00 29.34 -34.53
N THR A 78 42.96 29.00 -35.27
CA THR A 78 42.62 29.68 -36.52
C THR A 78 41.26 30.35 -36.37
N MET A 79 41.26 31.68 -36.31
CA MET A 79 40.06 32.50 -36.41
C MET A 79 39.44 32.35 -37.80
N GLY A 80 38.23 31.78 -37.82
CA GLY A 80 37.31 31.85 -38.96
C GLY A 80 36.04 32.58 -38.53
N ALA A 81 35.90 33.83 -38.97
CA ALA A 81 34.70 34.63 -38.77
C ALA A 81 33.55 34.06 -39.60
N ASN A 82 32.44 33.71 -38.95
CA ASN A 82 31.09 34.04 -39.38
C ASN A 82 30.07 33.59 -38.33
N GLY A 83 29.34 34.58 -37.80
CA GLY A 83 28.29 34.36 -36.81
C GLY A 83 27.13 33.57 -37.40
N SER A 84 26.86 32.42 -36.79
CA SER A 84 25.51 31.92 -36.59
C SER A 84 25.42 31.58 -35.11
N VAL A 85 24.51 32.23 -34.40
CA VAL A 85 24.15 31.83 -33.04
C VAL A 85 23.45 30.48 -33.19
N ARG A 86 24.22 29.40 -33.18
CA ARG A 86 23.67 28.06 -32.95
C ARG A 86 23.09 28.11 -31.55
N ASN A 87 21.78 27.94 -31.47
CA ASN A 87 21.09 27.58 -30.24
C ASN A 87 21.95 26.49 -29.58
N ARG A 88 22.42 26.73 -28.35
CA ARG A 88 23.10 25.67 -27.62
C ARG A 88 22.05 24.57 -27.46
N ASP A 89 22.21 23.49 -28.21
CA ASP A 89 21.52 22.24 -27.94
C ASP A 89 21.90 21.88 -26.50
N VAL A 90 21.01 22.23 -25.57
CA VAL A 90 21.06 21.73 -24.20
C VAL A 90 20.90 20.24 -24.39
N GLY A 91 22.00 19.50 -24.24
CA GLY A 91 22.03 18.07 -24.49
C GLY A 91 20.99 17.39 -23.61
N TRP A 92 19.88 16.98 -24.21
CA TRP A 92 18.94 16.06 -23.61
C TRP A 92 19.64 14.70 -23.62
N GLY A 93 20.46 14.42 -22.61
CA GLY A 93 21.03 13.10 -22.40
C GLY A 93 19.88 12.11 -22.23
N GLY A 94 19.55 11.35 -23.28
CA GLY A 94 18.55 10.28 -23.27
C GLY A 94 17.07 10.66 -23.07
N SER A 95 16.74 11.89 -22.68
CA SER A 95 15.35 12.32 -22.43
C SER A 95 14.66 12.79 -23.72
N GLN A 96 13.45 12.29 -23.98
CA GLN A 96 12.59 12.80 -25.07
C GLN A 96 12.00 14.14 -24.64
N ARG A 97 12.33 15.20 -25.38
CA ARG A 97 11.71 16.51 -25.23
C ARG A 97 10.24 16.43 -25.63
N LEU A 98 9.36 16.97 -24.79
CA LEU A 98 7.91 16.96 -24.98
C LEU A 98 7.37 18.32 -25.42
N GLY A 99 7.91 19.40 -24.86
CA GLY A 99 7.38 20.74 -25.11
C GLY A 99 7.95 21.81 -24.19
N MET A 100 7.16 22.85 -23.95
CA MET A 100 7.57 24.00 -23.13
C MET A 100 6.43 24.55 -22.28
N VAL A 101 6.76 25.05 -21.08
CA VAL A 101 5.81 25.69 -20.18
C VAL A 101 5.29 26.98 -20.80
N VAL A 102 3.96 27.15 -20.88
CA VAL A 102 3.32 28.35 -21.41
C VAL A 102 2.59 29.14 -20.35
N SER A 103 2.02 28.48 -19.33
CA SER A 103 1.31 29.11 -18.23
C SER A 103 1.28 28.19 -17.00
N GLY A 104 0.69 28.63 -15.89
CA GLY A 104 0.36 27.76 -14.76
C GLY A 104 0.67 28.33 -13.38
N SER A 105 0.33 27.54 -12.36
CA SER A 105 0.62 27.83 -10.96
C SER A 105 0.97 26.56 -10.19
N LEU A 106 1.52 26.67 -8.97
CA LEU A 106 1.77 25.48 -8.13
C LEU A 106 0.48 24.70 -7.82
N THR A 107 -0.65 25.39 -7.74
CA THR A 107 -1.93 24.78 -7.32
C THR A 107 -2.70 24.15 -8.48
N GLU A 108 -2.62 24.75 -9.67
CA GLU A 108 -3.33 24.28 -10.86
C GLU A 108 -2.45 23.41 -11.77
N GLY A 109 -1.14 23.39 -11.52
CA GLY A 109 -0.15 22.77 -12.38
C GLY A 109 0.41 23.73 -13.44
N MET A 110 1.47 23.28 -14.10
CA MET A 110 2.12 23.95 -15.22
C MET A 110 1.47 23.49 -16.52
N GLU A 111 0.96 24.43 -17.30
CA GLU A 111 0.49 24.16 -18.65
C GLU A 111 1.68 24.09 -19.59
N VAL A 112 1.83 22.96 -20.27
CA VAL A 112 2.91 22.68 -21.20
C VAL A 112 2.30 22.55 -22.59
N ARG A 113 2.76 23.38 -23.51
CA ARG A 113 2.46 23.22 -24.93
C ARG A 113 3.41 22.19 -25.51
N LEU A 114 2.86 21.15 -26.13
CA LEU A 114 3.65 20.11 -26.79
C LEU A 114 4.32 20.63 -28.06
N ASP A 115 5.52 20.12 -28.33
CA ASP A 115 6.23 20.33 -29.59
C ASP A 115 5.47 19.62 -30.73
N ALA A 116 5.59 20.12 -31.97
CA ALA A 116 4.76 19.69 -33.09
C ALA A 116 4.99 18.24 -33.54
N ASP A 117 6.14 17.67 -33.20
CA ASP A 117 6.56 16.30 -33.44
C ASP A 117 6.26 15.36 -32.27
N THR A 118 5.80 15.88 -31.13
CA THR A 118 5.37 15.08 -29.98
C THR A 118 3.95 14.57 -30.19
N SER A 119 3.78 13.24 -30.23
CA SER A 119 2.46 12.62 -30.28
C SER A 119 1.76 12.74 -28.93
N ILE A 120 0.59 13.38 -28.91
CA ILE A 120 -0.24 13.47 -27.70
C ILE A 120 -0.78 12.09 -27.27
N GLU A 121 -0.95 11.17 -28.22
CA GLU A 121 -1.47 9.81 -27.95
C GLU A 121 -0.49 8.96 -27.14
N ASP A 122 0.81 9.31 -27.20
CA ASP A 122 1.87 8.60 -26.47
C ASP A 122 2.01 9.08 -25.02
N ILE A 123 1.36 10.19 -24.64
CA ILE A 123 1.44 10.77 -23.30
C ILE A 123 0.24 10.32 -22.47
N LYS A 124 0.51 9.78 -21.28
CA LYS A 124 -0.52 9.31 -20.35
C LYS A 124 -0.52 10.13 -19.07
N VAL A 125 -1.70 10.25 -18.46
CA VAL A 125 -1.81 10.78 -17.10
C VAL A 125 -1.06 9.84 -16.15
N GLY A 126 -0.22 10.41 -15.29
CA GLY A 126 0.68 9.68 -14.40
C GLY A 126 2.13 9.56 -14.92
N THR A 127 2.42 9.93 -16.17
CA THR A 127 3.79 9.94 -16.68
C THR A 127 4.65 10.95 -15.92
N PHE A 128 5.85 10.52 -15.50
CA PHE A 128 6.83 11.38 -14.86
C PHE A 128 7.56 12.25 -15.88
N VAL A 129 7.70 13.53 -15.57
CA VAL A 129 8.35 14.53 -16.43
C VAL A 129 9.32 15.39 -15.64
N ASN A 130 10.29 15.96 -16.35
CA ASN A 130 11.23 16.92 -15.81
C ASN A 130 11.06 18.27 -16.52
N ILE A 131 11.02 19.36 -15.74
CA ILE A 131 10.98 20.73 -16.25
C ILE A 131 12.31 21.39 -15.93
N GLN A 132 13.01 21.82 -16.98
CA GLN A 132 14.30 22.47 -16.87
C GLN A 132 14.12 23.96 -16.54
N GLY A 133 14.26 24.32 -15.27
CA GLY A 133 14.33 25.72 -14.84
C GLY A 133 15.72 26.33 -15.05
N GLN A 134 15.87 27.60 -14.66
CA GLN A 134 17.14 28.34 -14.76
C GLN A 134 18.20 27.88 -13.76
N HIS A 135 17.80 27.54 -12.54
CA HIS A 135 18.70 27.22 -11.43
C HIS A 135 18.41 25.86 -10.79
N MET A 136 17.32 25.20 -11.20
CA MET A 136 16.83 23.98 -10.58
C MET A 136 15.98 23.23 -11.60
N ARG A 137 15.92 21.92 -11.43
CA ARG A 137 15.05 21.03 -12.21
C ARG A 137 13.81 20.72 -11.40
N PHE A 138 12.66 20.64 -12.04
CA PHE A 138 11.40 20.28 -11.36
C PHE A 138 10.96 18.91 -11.83
N PHE A 139 10.81 17.98 -10.89
CA PHE A 139 10.26 16.67 -11.16
C PHE A 139 8.75 16.72 -10.89
N GLY A 140 7.96 16.31 -11.88
CA GLY A 140 6.51 16.41 -11.84
C GLY A 140 5.81 15.23 -12.50
N VAL A 141 4.49 15.25 -12.43
CA VAL A 141 3.61 14.22 -12.99
C VAL A 141 2.61 14.88 -13.94
N VAL A 142 2.35 14.25 -15.08
CA VAL A 142 1.26 14.66 -15.98
C VAL A 142 -0.08 14.36 -15.31
N THR A 143 -0.87 15.39 -15.04
CA THR A 143 -2.19 15.27 -14.40
C THR A 143 -3.34 15.36 -15.39
N ASP A 144 -3.12 15.98 -16.55
CA ASP A 144 -4.13 16.14 -17.60
C ASP A 144 -3.49 16.22 -18.98
N VAL A 145 -4.26 15.81 -20.01
CA VAL A 145 -3.86 15.82 -21.42
C VAL A 145 -5.03 16.36 -22.24
N ALA A 146 -4.81 17.44 -22.99
CA ALA A 146 -5.87 18.18 -23.68
C ALA A 146 -5.44 18.62 -25.10
N LEU A 147 -6.45 18.88 -25.93
CA LEU A 147 -6.27 19.52 -27.23
C LEU A 147 -6.72 20.98 -27.14
N ALA A 148 -5.88 21.88 -27.63
CA ALA A 148 -6.12 23.31 -27.63
C ALA A 148 -6.03 23.89 -29.05
N SER A 149 -6.60 25.08 -29.23
CA SER A 149 -6.56 25.83 -30.49
C SER A 149 -6.30 27.31 -30.20
N MET A 150 -5.54 27.95 -31.08
CA MET A 150 -5.36 29.41 -31.09
C MET A 150 -6.61 30.13 -31.58
N ASP A 151 -7.37 29.49 -32.47
CA ASP A 151 -8.63 30.02 -32.99
C ASP A 151 -9.81 29.33 -32.28
N PRO A 152 -10.63 30.05 -31.50
CA PRO A 152 -11.83 29.51 -30.86
C PRO A 152 -12.86 28.95 -31.85
N ALA A 153 -12.82 29.34 -33.13
CA ALA A 153 -13.73 28.85 -34.16
C ALA A 153 -13.35 27.47 -34.70
N LEU A 154 -12.10 27.04 -34.53
CA LEU A 154 -11.55 25.82 -35.13
C LEU A 154 -12.28 24.53 -34.68
N PRO A 155 -12.68 24.35 -33.40
CA PRO A 155 -13.49 23.19 -33.00
C PRO A 155 -14.90 23.21 -33.60
N SER A 156 -15.45 24.40 -33.85
CA SER A 156 -16.80 24.56 -34.42
C SER A 156 -16.84 24.49 -35.96
N SER A 157 -15.69 24.70 -36.61
CA SER A 157 -15.54 24.69 -38.06
C SER A 157 -14.14 24.18 -38.44
N PRO A 158 -13.90 22.86 -38.36
CA PRO A 158 -12.58 22.30 -38.63
C PRO A 158 -12.20 22.46 -40.11
N PRO A 159 -10.92 22.73 -40.42
CA PRO A 159 -10.44 22.80 -41.80
C PRO A 159 -10.43 21.42 -42.47
N ASP A 160 -10.46 21.38 -43.80
CA ASP A 160 -10.29 20.14 -44.56
C ASP A 160 -8.84 19.63 -44.44
N VAL A 161 -8.67 18.58 -43.63
CA VAL A 161 -7.39 17.92 -43.34
C VAL A 161 -7.11 16.72 -44.24
N SER A 162 -7.87 16.53 -45.34
CA SER A 162 -7.61 15.46 -46.32
C SER A 162 -6.22 15.56 -46.96
N ASN A 163 -5.64 16.77 -47.01
CA ASN A 163 -4.27 17.00 -47.42
C ASN A 163 -3.30 16.89 -46.23
N PRO A 164 -2.34 15.94 -46.24
CA PRO A 164 -1.38 15.75 -45.13
C PRO A 164 -0.51 16.97 -44.81
N PHE A 165 -0.25 17.84 -45.80
CA PHE A 165 0.49 19.08 -45.58
C PHE A 165 -0.36 20.10 -44.80
N ILE A 166 -1.64 20.26 -45.17
CA ILE A 166 -2.58 21.14 -44.47
C ILE A 166 -2.80 20.64 -43.04
N ALA A 167 -2.97 19.33 -42.85
CA ALA A 167 -3.07 18.71 -41.53
C ALA A 167 -1.85 19.06 -40.66
N ARG A 168 -0.61 18.90 -41.17
CA ARG A 168 0.61 19.24 -40.43
C ARG A 168 0.73 20.74 -40.12
N VAL A 169 0.37 21.62 -41.04
CA VAL A 169 0.42 23.08 -40.81
C VAL A 169 -0.60 23.48 -39.74
N VAL A 170 -1.83 22.98 -39.84
CA VAL A 170 -2.91 23.27 -38.87
C VAL A 170 -2.53 22.76 -37.48
N SER A 171 -2.01 21.53 -37.36
CA SER A 171 -1.53 20.94 -36.09
C SER A 171 -0.27 21.59 -35.50
N GLY A 172 0.45 22.43 -36.26
CA GLY A 172 1.62 23.16 -35.75
C GLY A 172 1.32 24.62 -35.39
N THR A 173 0.31 25.22 -36.03
CA THR A 173 0.07 26.68 -35.98
C THR A 173 -1.26 27.08 -35.35
N ALA A 174 -2.33 26.28 -35.56
CA ALA A 174 -3.69 26.63 -35.17
C ALA A 174 -4.25 25.71 -34.09
N ALA A 175 -4.00 24.40 -34.16
CA ALA A 175 -4.33 23.42 -33.13
C ALA A 175 -3.04 22.85 -32.52
N TYR A 176 -3.04 22.53 -31.23
CA TYR A 176 -1.88 21.97 -30.54
C TYR A 176 -2.31 21.12 -29.35
N GLY A 177 -1.44 20.19 -28.94
CA GLY A 177 -1.63 19.45 -27.70
C GLY A 177 -1.11 20.24 -26.50
N THR A 178 -1.81 20.14 -25.38
CA THR A 178 -1.34 20.63 -24.08
C THR A 178 -1.38 19.51 -23.06
N ILE A 179 -0.46 19.58 -22.10
CA ILE A 179 -0.49 18.74 -20.90
C ILE A 179 -0.39 19.63 -19.67
N THR A 180 -1.04 19.21 -18.60
CA THR A 180 -0.89 19.83 -17.29
C THR A 180 0.08 19.00 -16.47
N VAL A 181 1.12 19.63 -15.95
CA VAL A 181 2.16 18.99 -15.14
C VAL A 181 2.12 19.55 -13.73
N GLU A 182 1.89 18.71 -12.73
CA GLU A 182 2.02 19.10 -11.33
C GLU A 182 3.49 18.96 -10.89
N PRO A 183 4.21 20.06 -10.60
CA PRO A 183 5.56 19.98 -10.08
C PRO A 183 5.54 19.50 -8.64
N MET A 184 6.14 18.34 -8.38
CA MET A 184 6.13 17.69 -7.06
C MET A 184 7.40 18.00 -6.28
N LEU A 185 8.55 17.90 -6.95
CA LEU A 185 9.86 18.01 -6.33
C LEU A 185 10.77 18.95 -7.12
N THR A 186 11.75 19.49 -6.43
CA THR A 186 12.83 20.28 -7.00
C THR A 186 14.15 19.55 -6.78
N LEU A 187 14.87 19.34 -7.87
CA LEU A 187 16.16 18.67 -7.91
C LEU A 187 17.25 19.73 -8.12
N GLY A 188 18.23 19.75 -7.22
CA GLY A 188 19.30 20.74 -7.20
C GLY A 188 20.14 20.72 -8.49
N ALA A 189 20.48 21.91 -9.00
CA ALA A 189 21.42 22.06 -10.10
C ALA A 189 22.86 22.15 -9.56
N GLY A 190 23.70 21.19 -9.92
CA GLY A 190 25.16 21.33 -10.01
C GLY A 190 25.96 21.43 -8.71
N GLU A 191 26.80 20.42 -8.48
CA GLU A 191 28.18 20.48 -7.95
C GLU A 191 28.59 21.67 -7.06
N SER A 192 27.87 21.98 -5.97
CA SER A 192 28.38 22.89 -4.93
C SER A 192 27.68 22.76 -3.57
N VAL A 193 27.27 21.56 -3.16
CA VAL A 193 27.29 21.17 -1.74
C VAL A 193 27.41 19.65 -1.71
N ALA A 194 28.61 19.14 -1.43
CA ALA A 194 28.73 17.79 -0.93
C ALA A 194 27.94 17.71 0.39
N GLY A 195 26.74 17.12 0.36
CA GLY A 195 26.23 16.38 1.51
C GLY A 195 24.84 16.64 2.09
N LEU A 196 23.96 17.56 1.61
CA LEU A 196 22.74 17.84 2.41
C LEU A 196 21.36 18.08 1.76
N ASP A 197 21.17 18.30 0.45
CA ASP A 197 19.80 18.50 -0.05
C ASP A 197 19.44 17.53 -1.19
N GLY A 198 18.84 16.40 -0.81
CA GLY A 198 18.11 15.52 -1.74
C GLY A 198 16.87 16.19 -2.33
N PRO A 199 15.98 15.45 -3.02
CA PRO A 199 14.76 16.00 -3.60
C PRO A 199 13.93 16.76 -2.55
N GLN A 200 13.60 18.02 -2.84
CA GLN A 200 12.80 18.86 -1.94
C GLN A 200 11.39 19.08 -2.52
N PRO A 201 10.33 19.23 -1.71
CA PRO A 201 9.02 19.61 -2.20
C PRO A 201 9.06 20.90 -3.01
N ALA A 202 8.40 20.93 -4.17
CA ALA A 202 8.34 22.13 -4.99
C ALA A 202 7.59 23.25 -4.25
N LYS A 203 8.26 24.39 -4.09
CA LYS A 203 7.73 25.61 -3.44
C LYS A 203 7.70 26.81 -4.38
N THR A 204 8.18 26.62 -5.60
CA THR A 204 8.29 27.64 -6.66
C THR A 204 7.91 27.00 -7.98
N ILE A 205 7.75 27.82 -9.01
CA ILE A 205 7.42 27.35 -10.37
C ILE A 205 8.60 27.58 -11.32
N PRO A 206 8.73 26.76 -12.37
CA PRO A 206 9.63 27.06 -13.48
C PRO A 206 9.20 28.36 -14.20
N PRO A 207 10.14 29.11 -14.79
CA PRO A 207 9.79 30.28 -15.60
C PRO A 207 9.05 29.87 -16.88
N HIS A 208 8.38 30.84 -17.51
CA HIS A 208 7.81 30.64 -18.84
C HIS A 208 8.85 30.11 -19.82
N PHE A 209 8.37 29.28 -20.74
CA PHE A 209 9.14 28.68 -21.81
C PHE A 209 10.23 27.70 -21.34
N SER A 210 10.22 27.32 -20.06
CA SER A 210 11.03 26.22 -19.56
C SER A 210 10.72 24.95 -20.34
N ALA A 211 11.77 24.26 -20.78
CA ALA A 211 11.59 23.06 -21.57
C ALA A 211 11.17 21.88 -20.68
N VAL A 212 10.31 21.02 -21.22
CA VAL A 212 9.75 19.85 -20.54
C VAL A 212 10.10 18.62 -21.34
N GLY A 213 10.56 17.58 -20.66
CA GLY A 213 10.82 16.27 -21.26
C GLY A 213 10.41 15.14 -20.33
N SER A 214 10.37 13.93 -20.88
CA SER A 214 10.13 12.71 -20.10
C SER A 214 11.22 12.53 -19.05
N ALA A 215 10.84 12.11 -17.83
CA ALA A 215 11.81 11.81 -16.79
C ALA A 215 12.71 10.66 -17.22
N THR A 216 14.02 10.82 -16.99
CA THR A 216 15.00 9.77 -17.28
C THR A 216 15.09 8.76 -16.13
N ASP A 217 15.67 7.59 -16.39
CA ASP A 217 16.01 6.63 -15.34
C ASP A 217 16.85 7.25 -14.22
N GLU A 218 17.73 8.20 -14.55
CA GLU A 218 18.54 8.91 -13.57
C GLU A 218 17.69 9.83 -12.69
N ASP A 219 16.74 10.56 -13.28
CA ASP A 219 15.82 11.40 -12.51
C ASP A 219 14.98 10.56 -11.55
N ILE A 220 14.48 9.40 -12.00
CA ILE A 220 13.73 8.46 -11.17
C ILE A 220 14.61 7.92 -10.02
N ARG A 221 15.86 7.50 -10.31
CA ARG A 221 16.80 7.03 -9.27
C ARG A 221 17.17 8.10 -8.25
N VAL A 222 17.27 9.36 -8.66
CA VAL A 222 17.51 10.49 -7.74
C VAL A 222 16.33 10.69 -6.79
N VAL A 223 15.10 10.43 -7.26
CA VAL A 223 13.88 10.62 -6.46
C VAL A 223 13.55 9.41 -5.58
N PHE A 224 13.59 8.21 -6.14
CA PHE A 224 13.11 6.97 -5.52
C PHE A 224 14.24 6.04 -5.05
N GLY A 225 15.48 6.40 -5.31
CA GLY A 225 16.64 5.55 -5.01
C GLY A 225 16.86 4.44 -6.02
N SER A 226 17.83 3.58 -5.73
CA SER A 226 18.10 2.32 -6.46
C SER A 226 18.04 1.17 -5.47
N GLU A 227 17.80 -0.05 -5.94
CA GLU A 227 17.73 -1.21 -5.05
C GLU A 227 19.06 -1.38 -4.28
N ASP A 228 18.98 -1.27 -2.95
CA ASP A 228 20.11 -1.35 -2.02
C ASP A 228 19.64 -1.96 -0.68
N ASP A 229 20.42 -1.87 0.40
CA ASP A 229 20.04 -2.46 1.69
C ASP A 229 18.78 -1.83 2.34
N ARG A 230 18.38 -0.63 1.91
CA ARG A 230 17.25 0.14 2.45
C ARG A 230 16.07 0.22 1.48
N HIS A 231 16.35 0.35 0.20
CA HIS A 231 15.39 0.51 -0.87
C HIS A 231 15.05 -0.84 -1.52
N PHE A 232 13.75 -1.11 -1.66
CA PHE A 232 13.24 -2.34 -2.23
C PHE A 232 12.43 -2.06 -3.49
N TRP A 233 12.72 -2.79 -4.56
CA TRP A 233 12.01 -2.64 -5.83
C TRP A 233 10.58 -3.16 -5.74
N ILE A 234 9.61 -2.28 -5.97
CA ILE A 234 8.17 -2.60 -5.89
C ILE A 234 7.51 -2.79 -7.26
N GLY A 235 8.23 -2.48 -8.34
CA GLY A 235 7.73 -2.58 -9.71
C GLY A 235 8.25 -1.47 -10.61
N SER A 236 7.73 -1.41 -11.82
CA SER A 236 8.06 -0.39 -12.81
C SER A 236 6.77 0.33 -13.23
N PRO A 237 6.80 1.64 -13.51
CA PRO A 237 5.67 2.34 -14.14
C PRO A 237 5.30 1.66 -15.46
N LEU A 238 4.04 1.74 -15.89
CA LEU A 238 3.58 1.03 -17.09
C LEU A 238 4.30 1.45 -18.39
N ASP A 239 4.84 2.68 -18.41
CA ASP A 239 5.45 3.30 -19.59
C ASP A 239 6.97 3.49 -19.46
N MET A 240 7.58 2.92 -18.42
CA MET A 240 9.00 3.04 -18.14
C MET A 240 9.56 1.69 -17.67
N ASP A 241 10.72 1.30 -18.18
CA ASP A 241 11.43 0.11 -17.69
C ASP A 241 12.13 0.36 -16.34
N THR A 242 12.08 1.59 -15.82
CA THR A 242 12.77 1.99 -14.60
C THR A 242 12.20 1.32 -13.35
N GLN A 243 13.08 0.84 -12.50
CA GLN A 243 12.73 0.25 -11.21
C GLN A 243 12.35 1.34 -10.20
N LEU A 244 11.10 1.32 -9.74
CA LEU A 244 10.67 2.13 -8.60
C LEU A 244 11.00 1.39 -7.31
N CYS A 245 11.79 2.05 -6.46
CA CYS A 245 12.16 1.51 -5.16
C CYS A 245 11.45 2.27 -4.04
N LEU A 246 11.18 1.55 -2.95
CA LEU A 246 10.57 2.07 -1.74
C LEU A 246 11.55 1.89 -0.59
N ASP A 247 11.75 2.94 0.19
CA ASP A 247 12.51 2.90 1.44
C ASP A 247 11.72 2.10 2.49
N ILE A 248 12.11 0.85 2.69
CA ILE A 248 11.38 -0.06 3.59
C ILE A 248 11.63 0.30 5.06
N GLU A 249 12.81 0.87 5.37
CA GLU A 249 13.10 1.30 6.73
C GLU A 249 12.22 2.48 7.14
N GLU A 250 12.05 3.49 6.27
CA GLU A 250 11.10 4.58 6.52
C GLU A 250 9.65 4.08 6.48
N LEU A 251 9.29 3.17 5.57
CA LEU A 251 7.95 2.60 5.47
C LEU A 251 7.49 2.04 6.82
N VAL A 252 8.30 1.23 7.49
CA VAL A 252 7.90 0.59 8.75
C VAL A 252 7.85 1.54 9.95
N THR A 253 8.27 2.81 9.81
CA THR A 253 8.19 3.82 10.89
C THR A 253 6.78 4.33 11.14
N ARG A 254 5.86 4.13 10.19
CA ARG A 254 4.47 4.56 10.28
C ARG A 254 3.54 3.44 9.88
N SER A 255 2.27 3.58 10.23
CA SER A 255 1.24 2.70 9.70
C SER A 255 0.97 3.07 8.23
N ASN A 256 0.86 2.09 7.33
CA ASN A 256 0.65 2.32 5.89
C ASN A 256 -0.59 1.55 5.40
N GLY A 257 -1.12 1.96 4.25
CA GLY A 257 -2.35 1.40 3.69
C GLY A 257 -2.19 0.90 2.25
N VAL A 258 -2.71 -0.29 1.96
CA VAL A 258 -2.88 -0.81 0.60
C VAL A 258 -4.37 -0.83 0.28
N PHE A 259 -4.80 0.08 -0.59
CA PHE A 259 -6.19 0.26 -0.95
C PHE A 259 -6.45 -0.10 -2.41
N GLY A 260 -7.52 -0.87 -2.66
CA GLY A 260 -7.89 -1.23 -4.02
C GLY A 260 -9.14 -2.08 -4.10
N LYS A 261 -9.89 -1.94 -5.21
CA LYS A 261 -11.04 -2.80 -5.51
C LYS A 261 -10.59 -4.26 -5.67
N SER A 262 -11.52 -5.20 -5.66
CA SER A 262 -11.19 -6.59 -5.98
C SER A 262 -10.54 -6.68 -7.37
N GLY A 263 -9.51 -7.52 -7.49
CA GLY A 263 -8.76 -7.71 -8.74
C GLY A 263 -7.79 -6.61 -9.14
N THR A 264 -7.61 -5.55 -8.34
CA THR A 264 -6.64 -4.48 -8.66
C THR A 264 -5.21 -4.78 -8.20
N GLY A 265 -4.90 -6.02 -7.81
CA GLY A 265 -3.56 -6.41 -7.36
C GLY A 265 -3.24 -6.10 -5.89
N LYS A 266 -4.24 -5.78 -5.05
CA LYS A 266 -4.06 -5.49 -3.61
C LYS A 266 -3.24 -6.56 -2.87
N THR A 267 -3.66 -7.83 -2.94
CA THR A 267 -2.95 -8.96 -2.32
C THR A 267 -1.53 -9.12 -2.87
N PHE A 268 -1.32 -8.86 -4.17
CA PHE A 268 0.01 -8.94 -4.79
C PHE A 268 0.96 -7.87 -4.25
N LEU A 269 0.51 -6.61 -4.21
CA LEU A 269 1.28 -5.51 -3.66
C LEU A 269 1.56 -5.71 -2.16
N THR A 270 0.56 -6.12 -1.37
CA THR A 270 0.76 -6.45 0.05
C THR A 270 1.83 -7.54 0.22
N ARG A 271 1.77 -8.63 -0.56
CA ARG A 271 2.79 -9.69 -0.50
C ARG A 271 4.18 -9.18 -0.85
N LEU A 272 4.27 -8.28 -1.81
CA LEU A 272 5.53 -7.66 -2.23
C LEU A 272 6.12 -6.78 -1.11
N LEU A 273 5.31 -5.95 -0.46
CA LEU A 273 5.73 -5.14 0.69
C LEU A 273 6.19 -6.02 1.87
N LEU A 274 5.44 -7.08 2.18
CA LEU A 274 5.81 -8.04 3.23
C LEU A 274 7.14 -8.75 2.91
N ALA A 275 7.35 -9.12 1.66
CA ALA A 275 8.61 -9.69 1.19
C ALA A 275 9.77 -8.68 1.28
N GLY A 276 9.53 -7.40 0.97
CA GLY A 276 10.49 -6.32 1.14
C GLY A 276 10.94 -6.15 2.59
N ILE A 277 9.98 -6.09 3.53
CA ILE A 277 10.26 -6.03 4.98
C ILE A 277 11.09 -7.22 5.43
N LEU A 278 10.74 -8.42 4.95
CA LEU A 278 11.47 -9.65 5.26
C LEU A 278 12.89 -9.61 4.70
N GLN A 279 13.06 -9.30 3.42
CA GLN A 279 14.37 -9.30 2.76
C GLN A 279 15.31 -8.25 3.34
N LYS A 280 14.85 -7.03 3.60
CA LYS A 280 15.65 -5.96 4.21
C LYS A 280 15.84 -6.12 5.71
N ASN A 281 15.11 -7.05 6.34
CA ASN A 281 15.27 -7.41 7.74
C ASN A 281 15.05 -6.24 8.73
N VAL A 282 14.24 -5.23 8.38
CA VAL A 282 14.05 -4.02 9.19
C VAL A 282 12.97 -4.16 10.27
N ALA A 283 12.08 -5.14 10.12
CA ALA A 283 11.00 -5.45 11.06
C ALA A 283 10.60 -6.93 10.94
N SER A 284 9.83 -7.42 11.91
CA SER A 284 9.09 -8.68 11.83
C SER A 284 7.67 -8.41 11.34
N ASN A 285 7.10 -9.33 10.56
CA ASN A 285 5.72 -9.24 10.10
C ASN A 285 4.83 -10.15 10.95
N LEU A 286 3.68 -9.66 11.39
CA LEU A 286 2.57 -10.47 11.89
C LEU A 286 1.36 -10.24 10.99
N VAL A 287 0.97 -11.25 10.22
CA VAL A 287 -0.11 -11.14 9.23
C VAL A 287 -1.33 -11.90 9.72
N PHE A 288 -2.46 -11.20 9.86
CA PHE A 288 -3.76 -11.83 10.07
C PHE A 288 -4.39 -12.15 8.72
N ASP A 289 -4.18 -13.38 8.25
CA ASP A 289 -4.50 -13.81 6.88
C ASP A 289 -5.92 -14.38 6.82
N MET A 290 -6.90 -13.49 6.61
CA MET A 290 -8.33 -13.86 6.60
C MET A 290 -8.67 -14.77 5.41
N HIS A 291 -8.00 -14.58 4.27
CA HIS A 291 -8.26 -15.33 3.04
C HIS A 291 -7.27 -16.47 2.75
N ASN A 292 -6.25 -16.65 3.61
CA ASN A 292 -5.16 -17.63 3.45
C ASN A 292 -4.35 -17.42 2.15
N GLU A 293 -4.09 -16.15 1.78
CA GLU A 293 -3.41 -15.78 0.54
C GLU A 293 -1.90 -15.50 0.70
N TYR A 294 -1.39 -15.33 1.92
CA TYR A 294 0.00 -14.94 2.16
C TYR A 294 0.87 -16.07 2.69
N GLY A 295 0.32 -17.01 3.47
CA GLY A 295 1.07 -18.05 4.16
C GLY A 295 1.82 -19.01 3.23
N TRP A 296 1.11 -20.03 2.73
CA TRP A 296 1.73 -21.09 1.91
C TRP A 296 1.56 -20.88 0.40
N GLN A 297 0.32 -20.70 -0.07
CA GLN A 297 -0.03 -20.52 -1.48
C GLN A 297 -1.20 -19.57 -1.61
N GLY A 298 -1.13 -18.64 -2.56
CA GLY A 298 -2.23 -17.77 -2.96
C GLY A 298 -2.85 -18.22 -4.28
N THR A 299 -4.02 -17.67 -4.60
CA THR A 299 -4.68 -17.87 -5.90
C THR A 299 -4.40 -16.72 -6.85
N SER A 300 -4.18 -17.02 -8.13
CA SER A 300 -4.16 -16.01 -9.19
C SER A 300 -5.57 -15.84 -9.76
N GLU A 301 -6.03 -14.61 -9.96
CA GLU A 301 -7.26 -14.37 -10.72
C GLU A 301 -7.10 -14.86 -12.17
N GLY A 302 -8.11 -15.57 -12.70
CA GLY A 302 -8.19 -15.97 -14.10
C GLY A 302 -7.35 -17.18 -14.54
N ALA A 303 -6.45 -17.70 -13.71
CA ALA A 303 -5.64 -18.87 -14.02
C ALA A 303 -5.73 -19.93 -12.91
N THR A 304 -5.76 -21.21 -13.29
CA THR A 304 -5.62 -22.36 -12.38
C THR A 304 -4.23 -22.46 -11.73
N SER A 305 -3.38 -21.44 -11.88
CA SER A 305 -2.04 -21.39 -11.34
C SER A 305 -2.02 -20.81 -9.92
N THR A 306 -1.41 -21.57 -9.01
CA THR A 306 -1.11 -21.15 -7.64
C THR A 306 0.06 -20.17 -7.62
N VAL A 307 -0.02 -19.11 -6.81
CA VAL A 307 1.09 -18.20 -6.55
C VAL A 307 1.81 -18.64 -5.27
N LYS A 308 3.14 -18.58 -5.27
CA LYS A 308 3.93 -18.91 -4.08
C LYS A 308 3.63 -17.94 -2.93
N GLY A 309 3.33 -18.47 -1.75
CA GLY A 309 3.22 -17.69 -0.51
C GLY A 309 4.58 -17.36 0.11
N LEU A 310 4.58 -16.57 1.17
CA LEU A 310 5.79 -16.13 1.87
C LEU A 310 6.59 -17.30 2.43
N LYS A 311 5.93 -18.34 2.99
CA LYS A 311 6.61 -19.52 3.53
C LYS A 311 7.27 -20.38 2.45
N GLN A 312 6.73 -20.38 1.22
CA GLN A 312 7.38 -21.06 0.10
C GLN A 312 8.61 -20.31 -0.43
N LEU A 313 8.59 -18.98 -0.36
CA LEU A 313 9.69 -18.13 -0.81
C LEU A 313 10.80 -18.01 0.26
N PHE A 314 10.42 -18.00 1.53
CA PHE A 314 11.29 -17.72 2.68
C PHE A 314 11.06 -18.72 3.81
N SER A 315 11.23 -20.01 3.51
CA SER A 315 10.88 -21.12 4.40
C SER A 315 11.57 -21.09 5.77
N SER A 316 12.79 -20.58 5.84
CA SER A 316 13.58 -20.46 7.08
C SER A 316 13.28 -19.20 7.90
N ARG A 317 12.45 -18.28 7.40
CA ARG A 317 12.17 -16.99 8.04
C ARG A 317 10.69 -16.73 8.28
N VAL A 318 9.80 -17.57 7.76
CA VAL A 318 8.36 -17.44 7.94
C VAL A 318 7.85 -18.63 8.74
N ALA A 319 6.94 -18.38 9.67
CA ALA A 319 6.19 -19.39 10.39
C ALA A 319 4.69 -19.22 10.09
N VAL A 320 4.02 -20.33 9.76
CA VAL A 320 2.58 -20.36 9.49
C VAL A 320 1.87 -20.91 10.71
N PHE A 321 1.12 -20.04 11.37
CA PHE A 321 0.23 -20.37 12.46
C PHE A 321 -1.17 -20.60 11.88
N THR A 322 -1.96 -21.49 12.47
CA THR A 322 -3.34 -21.73 12.01
C THR A 322 -4.32 -21.85 13.15
N LEU A 323 -5.54 -21.36 12.94
CA LEU A 323 -6.70 -21.67 13.80
C LEU A 323 -7.43 -22.94 13.37
N ASP A 324 -7.12 -23.48 12.18
CA ASP A 324 -7.80 -24.63 11.58
C ASP A 324 -6.79 -25.64 11.02
N GLU A 325 -6.29 -26.50 11.92
CA GLU A 325 -5.34 -27.54 11.58
C GLU A 325 -5.89 -28.48 10.49
N GLN A 326 -7.18 -28.79 10.53
CA GLN A 326 -7.79 -29.69 9.55
C GLN A 326 -7.80 -29.07 8.15
N SER A 327 -8.16 -27.79 8.02
CA SER A 327 -8.10 -27.08 6.75
C SER A 327 -6.68 -27.01 6.18
N SER A 328 -5.68 -26.82 7.04
CA SER A 328 -4.26 -26.83 6.64
C SER A 328 -3.82 -28.20 6.14
N ARG A 329 -4.11 -29.28 6.89
CA ARG A 329 -3.78 -30.65 6.51
C ARG A 329 -4.49 -31.09 5.22
N ASN A 330 -5.74 -30.68 5.01
CA ASN A 330 -6.49 -30.95 3.78
C ASN A 330 -5.82 -30.34 2.53
N ARG A 331 -5.10 -29.22 2.69
CA ARG A 331 -4.29 -28.59 1.64
C ARG A 331 -2.87 -29.18 1.53
N GLY A 332 -2.54 -30.20 2.33
CA GLY A 332 -1.20 -30.80 2.39
C GLY A 332 -0.17 -29.91 3.07
N ILE A 333 -0.60 -28.97 3.92
CA ILE A 333 0.26 -28.01 4.62
C ILE A 333 0.38 -28.45 6.08
N ASN A 334 1.62 -28.52 6.57
CA ASN A 334 1.90 -28.73 8.00
C ASN A 334 2.16 -27.35 8.63
N PRO A 335 1.24 -26.85 9.48
CA PRO A 335 1.45 -25.58 10.16
C PRO A 335 2.58 -25.69 11.19
N ASP A 336 3.30 -24.60 11.42
CA ASP A 336 4.36 -24.52 12.43
C ASP A 336 3.76 -24.46 13.86
N TYR A 337 2.54 -23.93 14.00
CA TYR A 337 1.81 -23.90 15.27
C TYR A 337 0.29 -23.86 15.07
N VAL A 338 -0.46 -24.52 15.95
CA VAL A 338 -1.93 -24.45 15.99
C VAL A 338 -2.34 -23.52 17.12
N ALA A 339 -2.81 -22.33 16.76
CA ALA A 339 -3.22 -21.32 17.71
C ALA A 339 -4.58 -21.69 18.35
N ARG A 340 -4.62 -21.56 19.67
CA ARG A 340 -5.82 -21.76 20.50
C ARG A 340 -5.95 -20.60 21.48
N ILE A 341 -7.19 -20.33 21.88
CA ILE A 341 -7.55 -19.22 22.76
C ILE A 341 -8.31 -19.77 23.96
N GLY A 342 -7.76 -19.61 25.16
CA GLY A 342 -8.46 -19.93 26.40
C GLY A 342 -9.52 -18.89 26.75
N LEU A 343 -10.60 -19.29 27.43
CA LEU A 343 -11.65 -18.35 27.87
C LEU A 343 -11.15 -17.26 28.81
N GLU A 344 -10.15 -17.56 29.63
CA GLU A 344 -9.53 -16.59 30.54
C GLU A 344 -8.70 -15.51 29.82
N GLU A 345 -8.45 -15.71 28.52
CA GLU A 345 -7.69 -14.77 27.69
C GLU A 345 -8.59 -13.72 27.04
N ILE A 346 -9.91 -13.95 27.01
CA ILE A 346 -10.90 -13.06 26.41
C ILE A 346 -11.32 -12.01 27.43
N GLU A 347 -11.10 -10.74 27.09
CA GLU A 347 -11.44 -9.59 27.93
C GLU A 347 -12.69 -8.86 27.40
N PRO A 348 -13.37 -8.04 28.22
CA PRO A 348 -14.53 -7.24 27.81
C PRO A 348 -14.33 -6.47 26.50
N GLU A 349 -13.15 -5.86 26.32
CA GLU A 349 -12.76 -5.12 25.11
C GLU A 349 -12.90 -5.98 23.84
N ASP A 350 -12.57 -7.27 23.95
CA ASP A 350 -12.64 -8.21 22.83
C ASP A 350 -14.11 -8.53 22.47
N ILE A 351 -15.05 -8.41 23.42
CA ILE A 351 -16.48 -8.58 23.18
C ILE A 351 -17.13 -7.30 22.66
N LEU A 352 -16.71 -6.12 23.13
CA LEU A 352 -17.18 -4.83 22.61
C LEU A 352 -16.95 -4.72 21.10
N MET A 353 -15.79 -5.19 20.64
CA MET A 353 -15.44 -5.27 19.21
C MET A 353 -16.38 -6.15 18.40
N LEU A 354 -17.06 -7.09 19.04
CA LEU A 354 -18.00 -8.03 18.41
C LEU A 354 -19.46 -7.56 18.51
N ARG A 355 -19.74 -6.35 19.01
CA ARG A 355 -21.10 -5.86 19.25
C ARG A 355 -21.98 -5.97 18.01
N GLU A 356 -21.48 -5.51 16.86
CA GLU A 356 -22.23 -5.53 15.60
C GLU A 356 -22.36 -6.96 15.05
N SER A 357 -21.27 -7.75 15.05
CA SER A 357 -21.27 -9.11 14.49
C SER A 357 -22.11 -10.10 15.31
N LEU A 358 -22.16 -9.92 16.64
CA LEU A 358 -22.99 -10.70 17.55
C LEU A 358 -24.39 -10.12 17.76
N ASN A 359 -24.68 -8.94 17.19
CA ASN A 359 -25.93 -8.20 17.36
C ASN A 359 -26.28 -8.01 18.84
N LEU A 360 -25.35 -7.41 19.58
CA LEU A 360 -25.47 -7.05 20.99
C LEU A 360 -25.92 -5.59 21.13
N SER A 361 -26.75 -5.31 22.13
CA SER A 361 -26.98 -3.92 22.55
C SER A 361 -25.75 -3.40 23.30
N GLU A 362 -25.59 -2.08 23.34
CA GLU A 362 -24.52 -1.42 24.12
C GLU A 362 -24.54 -1.84 25.60
N VAL A 363 -25.73 -1.80 26.22
CA VAL A 363 -25.92 -2.27 27.61
C VAL A 363 -25.52 -3.73 27.81
N ALA A 364 -25.80 -4.61 26.84
CA ALA A 364 -25.41 -6.01 26.95
C ALA A 364 -23.89 -6.19 26.79
N ALA A 365 -23.26 -5.42 25.90
CA ALA A 365 -21.82 -5.47 25.68
C ALA A 365 -21.07 -4.91 26.91
N ASP A 366 -21.50 -3.77 27.45
CA ASP A 366 -20.92 -3.14 28.64
C ASP A 366 -21.04 -3.99 29.90
N ALA A 367 -22.08 -4.84 29.99
CA ALA A 367 -22.24 -5.77 31.11
C ALA A 367 -21.05 -6.72 31.27
N THR A 368 -20.25 -6.95 30.22
CA THR A 368 -19.02 -7.76 30.29
C THR A 368 -18.00 -7.19 31.27
N TYR A 369 -17.90 -5.88 31.43
CA TYR A 369 -17.05 -5.25 32.45
C TYR A 369 -17.53 -5.53 33.87
N SER A 370 -18.85 -5.49 34.09
CA SER A 370 -19.44 -5.83 35.38
C SER A 370 -19.21 -7.31 35.72
N LEU A 371 -19.34 -8.20 34.72
CA LEU A 371 -19.02 -9.62 34.86
C LEU A 371 -17.54 -9.85 35.17
N GLN A 372 -16.62 -9.16 34.49
CA GLN A 372 -15.18 -9.27 34.74
C GLN A 372 -14.82 -8.76 36.14
N ARG A 373 -15.45 -7.69 36.62
CA ARG A 373 -15.23 -7.18 37.97
C ARG A 373 -15.70 -8.16 39.05
N GLU A 374 -16.82 -8.82 38.82
CA GLU A 374 -17.41 -9.79 39.75
C GLU A 374 -16.62 -11.10 39.79
N PHE A 375 -16.25 -11.64 38.64
CA PHE A 375 -15.69 -13.00 38.51
C PHE A 375 -14.19 -13.04 38.16
N GLY A 376 -13.56 -11.88 37.98
CA GLY A 376 -12.14 -11.76 37.63
C GLY A 376 -11.83 -12.33 36.25
N ARG A 377 -10.68 -13.01 36.12
CA ARG A 377 -10.22 -13.59 34.84
C ARG A 377 -11.11 -14.72 34.31
N LYS A 378 -11.82 -15.42 35.19
CA LYS A 378 -12.68 -16.56 34.83
C LYS A 378 -14.09 -16.14 34.44
N TRP A 379 -14.35 -14.83 34.29
CA TRP A 379 -15.69 -14.29 34.09
C TRP A 379 -16.47 -14.94 32.96
N LEU A 380 -15.83 -15.19 31.83
CA LEU A 380 -16.52 -15.75 30.66
C LEU A 380 -16.92 -17.20 30.91
N GLY A 381 -15.99 -18.03 31.39
CA GLY A 381 -16.28 -19.43 31.74
C GLY A 381 -17.39 -19.53 32.78
N THR A 382 -17.22 -18.85 33.92
CA THR A 382 -18.22 -18.83 35.00
C THR A 382 -19.58 -18.37 34.50
N PHE A 383 -19.63 -17.29 33.71
CA PHE A 383 -20.89 -16.77 33.19
C PHE A 383 -21.57 -17.71 32.21
N LEU A 384 -20.83 -18.43 31.37
CA LEU A 384 -21.39 -19.36 30.38
C LEU A 384 -21.91 -20.66 31.02
N ASP A 385 -21.30 -21.08 32.12
CA ASP A 385 -21.65 -22.28 32.89
C ASP A 385 -22.89 -22.09 33.78
N MET A 386 -23.25 -20.84 34.09
CA MET A 386 -24.44 -20.54 34.88
C MET A 386 -25.72 -21.11 34.29
N SER A 387 -26.51 -21.71 35.18
CA SER A 387 -27.85 -22.15 34.87
C SER A 387 -28.75 -20.94 34.65
N GLY A 388 -29.52 -20.93 33.56
CA GLY A 388 -30.43 -19.83 33.27
C GLY A 388 -31.56 -19.73 34.31
N GLY A 389 -32.39 -18.68 34.22
CA GLY A 389 -33.56 -18.55 35.10
C GLY A 389 -33.25 -17.78 36.37
N GLU A 390 -33.35 -18.40 37.55
CA GLU A 390 -33.25 -17.72 38.84
C GLU A 390 -31.83 -17.20 39.13
N GLU A 391 -30.80 -18.01 38.89
CA GLU A 391 -29.39 -17.63 39.05
C GLU A 391 -29.02 -16.42 38.17
N MET A 392 -29.54 -16.38 36.93
CA MET A 392 -29.35 -15.24 36.02
C MET A 392 -30.06 -13.97 36.52
N ARG A 393 -31.26 -14.08 37.10
CA ARG A 393 -31.99 -12.93 37.68
C ARG A 393 -31.28 -12.37 38.90
N GLU A 394 -30.76 -13.24 39.76
CA GLU A 394 -29.98 -12.82 40.93
C GLU A 394 -28.71 -12.09 40.49
N LEU A 395 -27.99 -12.63 39.50
CA LEU A 395 -26.83 -11.96 38.93
C LEU A 395 -27.21 -10.61 38.32
N ALA A 396 -28.30 -10.56 37.54
CA ALA A 396 -28.82 -9.34 36.94
C ALA A 396 -29.08 -8.25 37.98
N SER A 397 -29.71 -8.62 39.11
CA SER A 397 -29.95 -7.70 40.23
C SER A 397 -28.65 -7.24 40.89
N ARG A 398 -27.67 -8.12 41.08
CA ARG A 398 -26.38 -7.76 41.69
C ARG A 398 -25.56 -6.82 40.83
N LEU A 399 -25.55 -7.05 39.51
CA LEU A 399 -24.83 -6.22 38.55
C LEU A 399 -25.59 -4.94 38.16
N ASN A 400 -26.85 -4.79 38.60
CA ASN A 400 -27.76 -3.74 38.17
C ASN A 400 -27.94 -3.68 36.64
N VAL A 401 -28.06 -4.86 36.02
CA VAL A 401 -28.26 -5.03 34.57
C VAL A 401 -29.61 -5.72 34.32
N ASN A 402 -30.23 -5.45 33.18
CA ASN A 402 -31.47 -6.12 32.81
C ASN A 402 -31.25 -7.64 32.57
N ASP A 403 -32.06 -8.49 33.21
CA ASP A 403 -32.03 -9.96 33.08
C ASP A 403 -32.11 -10.45 31.62
N ARG A 404 -32.95 -9.82 30.79
CA ARG A 404 -33.05 -10.16 29.36
C ARG A 404 -31.79 -9.80 28.58
N ALA A 405 -31.13 -8.71 28.95
CA ALA A 405 -29.88 -8.29 28.32
C ALA A 405 -28.75 -9.28 28.63
N LEU A 406 -28.61 -9.70 29.91
CA LEU A 406 -27.64 -10.73 30.31
C LEU A 406 -27.95 -12.09 29.69
N SER A 407 -29.21 -12.51 29.69
CA SER A 407 -29.63 -13.75 29.02
C SER A 407 -29.33 -13.72 27.52
N THR A 408 -29.52 -12.57 26.86
CA THR A 408 -29.17 -12.39 25.44
C THR A 408 -27.66 -12.45 25.24
N LEU A 409 -26.88 -11.75 26.07
CA LEU A 409 -25.43 -11.79 26.06
C LEU A 409 -24.92 -13.24 26.18
N GLN A 410 -25.36 -13.99 27.19
CA GLN A 410 -24.99 -15.38 27.40
C GLN A 410 -25.27 -16.23 26.15
N ASN A 411 -26.46 -16.09 25.56
CA ASN A 411 -26.85 -16.84 24.37
C ASN A 411 -26.00 -16.49 23.13
N ARG A 412 -25.59 -15.22 22.96
CA ARG A 412 -24.71 -14.81 21.87
C ARG A 412 -23.28 -15.30 22.10
N LEU A 413 -22.75 -15.18 23.31
CA LEU A 413 -21.40 -15.63 23.67
C LEU A 413 -21.24 -17.15 23.58
N ARG A 414 -22.28 -17.94 23.88
CA ARG A 414 -22.29 -19.40 23.63
C ARG A 414 -22.03 -19.78 22.17
N ARG A 415 -22.23 -18.87 21.21
CA ARG A 415 -21.89 -19.13 19.80
C ARG A 415 -20.39 -19.19 19.58
N LEU A 416 -19.62 -18.40 20.33
CA LEU A 416 -18.15 -18.41 20.27
C LEU A 416 -17.62 -19.78 20.69
N MET A 417 -18.25 -20.43 21.68
CA MET A 417 -17.89 -21.78 22.13
C MET A 417 -18.02 -22.86 21.04
N ARG A 418 -18.69 -22.57 19.92
CA ARG A 418 -18.75 -23.51 18.78
C ARG A 418 -17.49 -23.47 17.92
N LEU A 419 -16.60 -22.50 18.15
CA LEU A 419 -15.34 -22.34 17.44
C LEU A 419 -14.31 -23.30 18.07
N PRO A 420 -13.83 -24.33 17.34
CA PRO A 420 -12.91 -25.34 17.86
C PRO A 420 -11.54 -24.83 18.36
N PHE A 421 -11.15 -23.61 17.98
CA PHE A 421 -9.92 -22.98 18.48
C PHE A 421 -10.12 -22.29 19.84
N ILE A 422 -11.36 -22.15 20.32
CA ILE A 422 -11.66 -21.67 21.67
C ILE A 422 -11.66 -22.87 22.62
N ASP A 423 -10.81 -22.81 23.64
CA ASP A 423 -10.61 -23.87 24.62
C ASP A 423 -11.16 -23.43 25.98
N ALA A 424 -12.10 -24.21 26.53
CA ALA A 424 -12.73 -23.92 27.81
C ALA A 424 -11.86 -24.28 29.01
N GLU A 425 -10.94 -25.24 28.86
CA GLU A 425 -10.26 -25.88 29.98
C GLU A 425 -8.80 -25.46 30.13
N ARG A 426 -8.19 -24.94 29.06
CA ARG A 426 -6.75 -24.63 29.03
C ARG A 426 -6.50 -23.19 28.58
N SER A 427 -5.71 -22.46 29.37
CA SER A 427 -5.00 -21.29 28.86
C SER A 427 -3.94 -21.76 27.89
N HIS A 428 -3.85 -21.10 26.74
CA HIS A 428 -2.84 -21.38 25.73
C HIS A 428 -1.84 -20.25 25.68
N ASP A 429 -0.63 -20.56 25.24
CA ASP A 429 0.44 -19.57 25.15
C ASP A 429 0.66 -19.07 23.72
N SER A 430 -0.42 -18.94 22.94
CA SER A 430 -0.34 -18.53 21.55
C SER A 430 0.34 -17.16 21.40
N VAL A 431 0.12 -16.24 22.36
CA VAL A 431 0.76 -14.92 22.38
C VAL A 431 2.26 -15.02 22.62
N ASN A 432 2.75 -15.70 23.68
CA ASN A 432 4.20 -15.75 23.88
C ASN A 432 4.87 -16.58 22.79
N ARG A 433 4.20 -17.60 22.23
CA ARG A 433 4.70 -18.29 21.04
C ARG A 433 4.89 -17.34 19.87
N ILE A 434 3.91 -16.50 19.54
CA ILE A 434 4.09 -15.50 18.47
C ILE A 434 5.28 -14.59 18.80
N LEU A 435 5.36 -14.09 20.04
CA LEU A 435 6.46 -13.22 20.49
C LEU A 435 7.84 -13.89 20.39
N ASP A 436 7.96 -15.17 20.75
CA ASP A 436 9.20 -15.93 20.61
C ASP A 436 9.68 -15.98 19.17
N TYR A 437 8.76 -16.17 18.22
CA TYR A 437 9.10 -16.13 16.80
C TYR A 437 9.52 -14.71 16.36
N VAL A 438 8.70 -13.69 16.66
CA VAL A 438 8.93 -12.33 16.11
C VAL A 438 10.03 -11.53 16.80
N GLN A 439 10.31 -11.80 18.09
CA GLN A 439 11.31 -11.09 18.88
C GLN A 439 12.60 -11.88 19.06
N ASN A 440 12.53 -13.20 19.31
CA ASN A 440 13.70 -13.98 19.71
C ASN A 440 14.33 -14.78 18.56
N GLN A 441 13.61 -14.97 17.45
CA GLN A 441 14.05 -15.84 16.35
C GLN A 441 14.14 -15.12 14.99
N ASP A 442 13.90 -13.80 14.94
CA ASP A 442 13.87 -13.02 13.70
C ASP A 442 12.92 -13.60 12.62
N MET A 443 11.81 -14.21 13.08
CA MET A 443 10.82 -14.84 12.22
C MET A 443 9.62 -13.93 11.95
N HIS A 444 9.00 -14.14 10.80
CA HIS A 444 7.74 -13.52 10.40
C HIS A 444 6.61 -14.53 10.63
N VAL A 445 5.49 -14.09 11.17
CA VAL A 445 4.34 -14.96 11.48
C VAL A 445 3.17 -14.63 10.57
N VAL A 446 2.61 -15.65 9.92
CA VAL A 446 1.34 -15.56 9.20
C VAL A 446 0.32 -16.42 9.95
N LEU A 447 -0.73 -15.80 10.48
CA LEU A 447 -1.83 -16.48 11.16
C LEU A 447 -2.98 -16.69 10.17
N GLU A 448 -3.13 -17.93 9.72
CA GLU A 448 -4.18 -18.38 8.83
C GLU A 448 -5.48 -18.72 9.59
N PHE A 449 -6.59 -18.16 9.13
CA PHE A 449 -7.90 -18.41 9.72
C PHE A 449 -8.58 -19.68 9.17
N GLY A 450 -8.08 -20.25 8.07
CA GLY A 450 -8.67 -21.44 7.46
C GLY A 450 -10.14 -21.19 7.10
N ARG A 451 -11.04 -22.09 7.53
CA ARG A 451 -12.49 -21.92 7.29
C ARG A 451 -13.12 -20.79 8.13
N TYR A 452 -12.46 -20.33 9.17
CA TYR A 452 -12.98 -19.27 10.06
C TYR A 452 -12.80 -17.88 9.47
N GLY A 453 -12.07 -17.73 8.36
CA GLY A 453 -11.93 -16.45 7.66
C GLY A 453 -13.26 -15.88 7.15
N SER A 454 -14.24 -16.75 6.86
CA SER A 454 -15.61 -16.32 6.52
C SER A 454 -16.46 -15.96 7.74
N ASP A 455 -16.04 -16.34 8.94
CA ASP A 455 -16.72 -15.94 10.18
C ASP A 455 -16.11 -14.63 10.68
N LEU A 456 -16.85 -13.54 10.43
CA LEU A 456 -16.44 -12.20 10.83
C LEU A 456 -16.17 -12.09 12.34
N SER A 457 -16.94 -12.78 13.17
CA SER A 457 -16.77 -12.71 14.63
C SER A 457 -15.49 -13.41 15.07
N ALA A 458 -15.18 -14.57 14.46
CA ALA A 458 -13.93 -15.27 14.71
C ALA A 458 -12.72 -14.41 14.32
N TYR A 459 -12.77 -13.80 13.14
CA TYR A 459 -11.71 -12.91 12.64
C TYR A 459 -11.47 -11.73 13.57
N ILE A 460 -12.52 -10.96 13.89
CA ILE A 460 -12.41 -9.78 14.74
C ILE A 460 -11.91 -10.16 16.14
N LEU A 461 -12.45 -11.22 16.73
CA LEU A 461 -12.08 -11.69 18.07
C LEU A 461 -10.59 -11.99 18.16
N VAL A 462 -10.08 -12.86 17.27
CA VAL A 462 -8.69 -13.32 17.34
C VAL A 462 -7.73 -12.18 17.00
N ALA A 463 -8.01 -11.41 15.94
CA ALA A 463 -7.15 -10.31 15.54
C ALA A 463 -7.05 -9.25 16.63
N ASN A 464 -8.17 -8.87 17.26
CA ASN A 464 -8.18 -7.88 18.34
C ASN A 464 -7.47 -8.41 19.59
N LEU A 465 -7.84 -9.61 20.05
CA LEU A 465 -7.27 -10.21 21.28
C LEU A 465 -5.76 -10.36 21.18
N LEU A 466 -5.27 -10.94 20.07
CA LEU A 466 -3.83 -11.13 19.87
C LEU A 466 -3.11 -9.79 19.74
N THR A 467 -3.66 -8.84 18.97
CA THR A 467 -3.03 -7.51 18.80
C THR A 467 -2.94 -6.76 20.12
N ARG A 468 -4.02 -6.72 20.91
CA ARG A 468 -4.06 -6.05 22.22
C ARG A 468 -3.01 -6.62 23.18
N ARG A 469 -2.93 -7.94 23.28
CA ARG A 469 -1.99 -8.61 24.20
C ARG A 469 -0.54 -8.50 23.71
N ILE A 470 -0.30 -8.64 22.42
CA ILE A 470 1.04 -8.43 21.83
C ILE A 470 1.50 -7.00 22.05
N TYR A 471 0.63 -6.02 21.77
CA TYR A 471 0.96 -4.61 21.96
C TYR A 471 1.28 -4.29 23.42
N ALA A 472 0.50 -4.78 24.38
CA ALA A 472 0.82 -4.62 25.81
C ALA A 472 2.21 -5.19 26.17
N ARG A 473 2.60 -6.34 25.58
CA ARG A 473 3.95 -6.89 25.79
C ARG A 473 5.04 -6.02 25.14
N TYR A 474 4.79 -5.42 23.98
CA TYR A 474 5.73 -4.48 23.37
C TYR A 474 5.89 -3.19 24.18
N GLN A 475 4.82 -2.71 24.81
CA GLN A 475 4.88 -1.61 25.77
C GLN A 475 5.80 -1.97 26.93
N ASP A 476 5.58 -3.11 27.59
CA ASP A 476 6.43 -3.59 28.69
C ASP A 476 7.90 -3.73 28.27
N LEU A 477 8.17 -4.27 27.07
CA LEU A 477 9.54 -4.43 26.55
C LEU A 477 10.20 -3.08 26.27
N THR A 478 9.46 -2.15 25.65
CA THR A 478 9.96 -0.80 25.35
C THR A 478 10.25 -0.03 26.64
N GLU A 479 9.40 -0.14 27.65
CA GLU A 479 9.61 0.48 28.97
C GLU A 479 10.81 -0.11 29.71
N LYS A 480 11.00 -1.43 29.66
CA LYS A 480 12.19 -2.07 30.25
C LYS A 480 13.48 -1.69 29.53
N ALA A 481 13.41 -1.45 28.22
CA ALA A 481 14.52 -0.96 27.42
C ALA A 481 14.74 0.56 27.57
N ALA A 482 13.94 1.28 28.38
CA ALA A 482 14.08 2.71 28.57
C ALA A 482 15.42 3.02 29.28
N GLY A 483 16.42 3.36 28.47
CA GLY A 483 17.80 3.64 28.92
C GLY A 483 18.87 2.86 28.16
N ASP A 484 18.50 1.79 27.44
CA ASP A 484 19.41 1.00 26.61
C ASP A 484 18.76 0.69 25.25
N SER A 485 19.12 1.46 24.22
CA SER A 485 18.57 1.29 22.88
C SER A 485 18.91 -0.06 22.25
N ALA A 486 19.95 -0.76 22.73
CA ALA A 486 20.30 -2.09 22.25
C ALA A 486 19.30 -3.17 22.69
N GLN A 487 18.49 -2.89 23.72
CA GLN A 487 17.44 -3.78 24.22
C GLN A 487 16.05 -3.43 23.70
N SER A 488 15.94 -2.44 22.79
CA SER A 488 14.67 -2.06 22.21
C SER A 488 14.03 -3.24 21.47
N PRO A 489 12.72 -3.50 21.65
CA PRO A 489 12.08 -4.61 20.98
C PRO A 489 12.18 -4.44 19.47
N ARG A 490 12.42 -5.55 18.77
CA ARG A 490 12.51 -5.56 17.30
C ARG A 490 11.20 -4.99 16.72
N PRO A 491 11.24 -4.12 15.70
CA PRO A 491 10.03 -3.54 15.11
C PRO A 491 9.05 -4.60 14.59
N LEU A 492 7.76 -4.38 14.79
CA LEU A 492 6.68 -5.26 14.37
C LEU A 492 5.70 -4.52 13.46
N VAL A 493 5.47 -5.08 12.28
CA VAL A 493 4.41 -4.64 11.38
C VAL A 493 3.26 -5.63 11.47
N ILE A 494 2.11 -5.18 11.94
CA ILE A 494 0.88 -5.99 12.03
C ILE A 494 0.04 -5.72 10.79
N THR A 495 -0.18 -6.75 9.97
CA THR A 495 -0.98 -6.66 8.75
C THR A 495 -2.41 -7.12 9.00
N ILE A 496 -3.38 -6.28 8.63
CA ILE A 496 -4.80 -6.53 8.83
C ILE A 496 -5.54 -6.38 7.51
N GLU A 497 -6.24 -7.43 7.11
CA GLU A 497 -7.17 -7.40 5.97
C GLU A 497 -8.56 -6.91 6.39
N GLU A 498 -9.28 -6.27 5.46
CA GLU A 498 -10.60 -5.70 5.68
C GLU A 498 -10.63 -4.80 6.92
N ALA A 499 -9.59 -3.97 7.03
CA ALA A 499 -9.33 -3.09 8.16
C ALA A 499 -10.47 -2.14 8.56
N HIS A 500 -11.39 -1.82 7.65
CA HIS A 500 -12.61 -1.06 7.93
C HIS A 500 -13.49 -1.74 9.01
N LYS A 501 -13.34 -3.06 9.20
CA LYS A 501 -14.00 -3.81 10.28
C LYS A 501 -13.49 -3.44 11.68
N PHE A 502 -12.27 -2.91 11.77
CA PHE A 502 -11.62 -2.58 13.04
C PHE A 502 -11.53 -1.08 13.29
N MET A 503 -11.58 -0.27 12.23
CA MET A 503 -11.30 1.16 12.30
C MET A 503 -12.44 1.99 11.74
N SER A 504 -13.68 1.53 11.84
CA SER A 504 -14.84 2.35 11.48
C SER A 504 -15.05 3.48 12.50
N PRO A 505 -15.64 4.63 12.10
CA PRO A 505 -15.78 5.80 12.97
C PRO A 505 -16.44 5.54 14.34
N GLY A 506 -17.34 4.54 14.43
CA GLY A 506 -18.06 4.22 15.67
C GLY A 506 -17.25 3.43 16.70
N ILE A 507 -16.13 2.82 16.31
CA ILE A 507 -15.31 1.96 17.19
C ILE A 507 -13.84 2.38 17.23
N ALA A 508 -13.36 3.11 16.21
CA ALA A 508 -11.97 3.51 16.00
C ALA A 508 -11.26 4.03 17.27
N ASP A 509 -11.94 4.87 18.06
CA ASP A 509 -11.41 5.48 19.29
C ASP A 509 -11.17 4.50 20.44
N GLN A 510 -11.83 3.36 20.39
CA GLN A 510 -11.80 2.36 21.45
C GLN A 510 -11.00 1.11 21.04
N THR A 511 -10.57 1.02 19.78
CA THR A 511 -9.87 -0.16 19.27
C THR A 511 -8.36 -0.07 19.47
N ILE A 512 -7.72 -1.21 19.69
CA ILE A 512 -6.25 -1.29 19.71
C ILE A 512 -5.63 -0.85 18.39
N PHE A 513 -6.29 -1.12 17.26
CA PHE A 513 -5.82 -0.74 15.93
C PHE A 513 -5.83 0.78 15.74
N GLY A 514 -6.88 1.46 16.20
CA GLY A 514 -6.92 2.92 16.24
C GLY A 514 -5.83 3.50 17.13
N THR A 515 -5.58 2.90 18.30
CA THR A 515 -4.47 3.29 19.18
C THR A 515 -3.13 3.16 18.48
N ILE A 516 -2.81 2.01 17.87
CA ILE A 516 -1.55 1.81 17.14
C ILE A 516 -1.42 2.81 15.98
N ALA A 517 -2.51 3.06 15.23
CA ALA A 517 -2.50 4.02 14.14
C ALA A 517 -2.17 5.45 14.61
N ARG A 518 -2.70 5.89 15.76
CA ARG A 518 -2.46 7.24 16.32
C ARG A 518 -1.11 7.39 17.03
N GLU A 519 -0.65 6.34 17.71
CA GLU A 519 0.57 6.40 18.51
C GLU A 519 1.86 6.32 17.68
N MET A 520 1.75 5.99 16.39
CA MET A 520 2.89 5.73 15.50
C MET A 520 3.83 4.65 16.10
N ARG A 521 5.10 4.59 15.66
CA ARG A 521 6.12 3.64 16.14
C ARG A 521 6.57 3.87 17.60
N LYS A 522 5.75 4.48 18.48
CA LYS A 522 6.12 4.76 19.89
C LYS A 522 6.59 3.52 20.65
N PHE A 523 6.00 2.37 20.37
CA PHE A 523 6.36 1.08 20.97
C PHE A 523 6.87 0.06 19.94
N ASN A 524 7.47 0.53 18.85
CA ASN A 524 7.97 -0.33 17.78
C ASN A 524 6.90 -1.24 17.11
N VAL A 525 5.61 -0.88 17.21
CA VAL A 525 4.51 -1.58 16.52
C VAL A 525 3.85 -0.62 15.54
N THR A 526 3.68 -1.04 14.29
CA THR A 526 2.95 -0.28 13.25
C THR A 526 1.98 -1.19 12.49
N LEU A 527 1.04 -0.60 11.74
CA LEU A 527 0.04 -1.34 10.98
C LEU A 527 0.34 -1.32 9.48
N LEU A 528 0.10 -2.44 8.80
CA LEU A 528 -0.12 -2.49 7.37
C LEU A 528 -1.60 -2.81 7.12
N VAL A 529 -2.34 -1.79 6.72
CA VAL A 529 -3.79 -1.84 6.57
C VAL A 529 -4.14 -2.22 5.14
N VAL A 530 -4.92 -3.27 4.94
CA VAL A 530 -5.31 -3.74 3.61
C VAL A 530 -6.82 -3.68 3.48
N ASP A 531 -7.34 -2.84 2.58
CA ASP A 531 -8.79 -2.65 2.45
C ASP A 531 -9.26 -2.31 1.03
N GLN A 532 -10.53 -2.55 0.75
CA GLN A 532 -11.21 -2.19 -0.50
C GLN A 532 -12.18 -1.01 -0.36
N ARG A 533 -12.45 -0.56 0.86
CA ARG A 533 -13.37 0.52 1.24
C ARG A 533 -12.63 1.56 2.09
N PRO A 534 -11.79 2.42 1.49
CA PRO A 534 -11.10 3.48 2.23
C PRO A 534 -12.06 4.38 3.01
N SER A 535 -13.26 4.64 2.46
CA SER A 535 -14.31 5.44 3.11
C SER A 535 -14.94 4.78 4.34
N GLY A 536 -14.69 3.49 4.56
CA GLY A 536 -15.15 2.77 5.75
C GLY A 536 -14.22 2.91 6.94
N ILE A 537 -13.03 3.50 6.75
CA ILE A 537 -12.07 3.77 7.80
C ILE A 537 -12.29 5.20 8.33
N ASP A 538 -12.17 5.36 9.63
CA ASP A 538 -12.28 6.65 10.30
C ASP A 538 -11.31 7.68 9.71
N SER A 539 -11.80 8.92 9.54
CA SER A 539 -11.05 9.97 8.86
C SER A 539 -9.81 10.43 9.63
N GLU A 540 -9.85 10.38 10.98
CA GLU A 540 -8.70 10.69 11.81
C GLU A 540 -7.65 9.59 11.65
N ILE A 541 -8.04 8.32 11.76
CA ILE A 541 -7.13 7.18 11.54
C ILE A 541 -6.53 7.23 10.14
N MET A 542 -7.35 7.44 9.10
CA MET A 542 -6.90 7.57 7.71
C MET A 542 -5.91 8.73 7.53
N SER A 543 -6.00 9.78 8.35
CA SER A 543 -5.04 10.88 8.36
C SER A 543 -3.69 10.50 8.99
N GLN A 544 -3.66 9.50 9.88
CA GLN A 544 -2.46 8.98 10.53
C GLN A 544 -1.75 7.89 9.72
N ILE A 545 -2.45 7.26 8.77
CA ILE A 545 -1.81 6.37 7.79
C ILE A 545 -0.82 7.19 6.95
N GLY A 546 0.46 6.80 7.02
CA GLY A 546 1.61 7.53 6.51
C GLY A 546 1.78 7.44 4.99
N THR A 547 1.65 6.23 4.43
CA THR A 547 1.73 5.94 2.99
C THR A 547 0.46 5.29 2.49
#